data_AF-A0A8B9HKS2-F1
#
_entry.id   AF-A0A8B9HKS2-F1
#
_cell.length_a   1.000
_cell.length_b   1.000
_cell.length_c   1.000
_cell.angle_alpha   90.00
_cell.angle_beta   90.00
_cell.angle_gamma   90.00
#
_symmetry.space_group_name_H-M   'P 1'
#
loop_
_entity.id
_entity.type
_entity.pdbx_description
1 polymer ?
#
loop_
_entity_poly.entity_id
_entity_poly.type
_entity_poly.pdbx_seq_one_letter_code
_entity_poly.pdbx_strand_id
1 'polypeptide(L)'
;GCPPATAHHPLCEPARRLLLQGRPERDLRARELHRHQRVHRPRSGDRSKSKKLVDKSSVEYRLRRERNNVAVRKSRDKAKLRNAETQQKVVELASDNERLRKRVEHLTRELETLRGIFRQLPDGSFAKAVGGCA
;
A
#
# COMPACT_ATOMS: atom_id res chain seq x y z
N GLY A 1 -9.75 -21.15 50.45
CA GLY A 1 -10.89 -21.85 49.84
C GLY A 1 -11.12 -21.27 48.46
N CYS A 2 -10.90 -22.08 47.42
CA CYS A 2 -11.30 -21.77 46.05
C CYS A 2 -12.80 -22.03 45.89
N PRO A 3 -13.56 -21.22 45.14
CA PRO A 3 -14.84 -21.67 44.60
C PRO A 3 -14.63 -22.56 43.36
N PRO A 4 -15.52 -23.55 43.12
CA PRO A 4 -15.36 -24.54 42.06
C PRO A 4 -15.86 -24.07 40.69
N ALA A 5 -15.32 -24.73 39.66
CA ALA A 5 -15.59 -24.52 38.25
C ALA A 5 -17.05 -24.75 37.86
N THR A 6 -17.58 -23.94 36.96
CA THR A 6 -18.75 -24.30 36.16
C THR A 6 -18.55 -23.95 34.69
N ALA A 7 -18.67 -24.98 33.85
CA ALA A 7 -19.08 -25.00 32.46
C ALA A 7 -18.16 -24.37 31.39
N HIS A 8 -17.51 -25.26 30.63
CA HIS A 8 -17.20 -25.05 29.22
C HIS A 8 -18.47 -24.69 28.44
N HIS A 9 -18.46 -23.58 27.70
CA HIS A 9 -19.12 -23.55 26.40
C HIS A 9 -18.30 -22.81 25.33
N PRO A 10 -18.04 -23.46 24.18
CA PRO A 10 -17.10 -23.00 23.17
C PRO A 10 -17.85 -22.27 22.08
N LEU A 11 -18.15 -20.98 22.24
CA LEU A 11 -18.77 -20.20 21.17
C LEU A 11 -18.12 -18.83 21.08
N CYS A 12 -17.26 -18.71 20.06
CA CYS A 12 -17.19 -17.61 19.09
C CYS A 12 -15.72 -17.34 18.71
N GLU A 13 -15.14 -18.33 18.02
CA GLU A 13 -13.86 -18.26 17.30
C GLU A 13 -13.89 -17.54 15.92
N PRO A 14 -14.90 -16.77 15.43
CA PRO A 14 -14.75 -16.02 14.19
C PRO A 14 -14.20 -14.60 14.36
N ALA A 15 -14.19 -14.01 15.57
CA ALA A 15 -13.76 -12.62 15.76
C ALA A 15 -12.24 -12.41 15.81
N ARG A 16 -11.44 -13.49 15.88
CA ARG A 16 -9.97 -13.40 15.77
C ARG A 16 -9.45 -13.48 14.34
N ARG A 17 -10.27 -13.93 13.38
CA ARG A 17 -9.87 -14.07 11.97
C ARG A 17 -10.03 -12.79 11.13
N LEU A 18 -10.78 -11.80 11.62
CA LEU A 18 -10.97 -10.50 10.94
C LEU A 18 -10.01 -9.39 11.41
N LEU A 19 -9.08 -9.68 12.32
CA LEU A 19 -8.00 -8.74 12.70
C LEU A 19 -6.65 -9.07 12.02
N LEU A 20 -6.67 -9.90 10.97
CA LEU A 20 -5.51 -10.19 10.13
C LEU A 20 -5.59 -9.63 8.70
N GLN A 21 -6.66 -8.92 8.33
CA GLN A 21 -6.78 -8.26 7.02
C GLN A 21 -6.34 -6.78 7.01
N GLY A 22 -5.48 -6.39 7.95
CA GLY A 22 -4.92 -5.04 8.04
C GLY A 22 -3.40 -5.01 8.15
N ARG A 23 -2.70 -6.14 7.92
CA ARG A 23 -1.25 -6.11 7.82
C ARG A 23 -0.88 -5.58 6.43
N PRO A 24 -0.14 -4.47 6.32
CA PRO A 24 0.40 -4.03 5.03
C PRO A 24 1.53 -5.01 4.68
N GLU A 25 1.14 -6.17 4.17
CA GLU A 25 2.04 -7.07 3.46
C GLU A 25 2.51 -6.30 2.23
N ARG A 26 3.81 -5.96 2.22
CA ARG A 26 4.57 -5.26 1.17
C ARG A 26 4.66 -3.73 1.27
N ASP A 27 5.29 -3.25 2.33
CA ASP A 27 5.84 -1.88 2.34
C ASP A 27 7.37 -1.81 2.52
N LEU A 28 8.06 -2.90 2.16
CA LEU A 28 9.52 -2.90 2.02
C LEU A 28 9.97 -1.96 0.88
N ARG A 29 9.19 -1.85 -0.21
CA ARG A 29 9.53 -0.99 -1.36
C ARG A 29 9.28 0.51 -1.13
N ALA A 30 8.20 0.91 -0.44
CA ALA A 30 7.99 2.32 -0.12
C ALA A 30 8.97 2.82 0.95
N ARG A 31 9.41 1.95 1.86
CA ARG A 31 10.51 2.22 2.79
C ARG A 31 11.84 2.46 2.06
N GLU A 32 12.14 1.69 1.02
CA GLU A 32 13.35 1.83 0.20
C GLU A 32 13.37 3.18 -0.55
N LEU A 33 12.26 3.60 -1.17
CA LEU A 33 12.17 4.88 -1.89
C LEU A 33 12.32 6.11 -0.98
N HIS A 34 11.84 6.04 0.28
CA HIS A 34 12.05 7.10 1.26
C HIS A 34 13.47 7.12 1.85
N ARG A 35 14.22 6.01 1.77
CA ARG A 35 15.62 5.93 2.20
C ARG A 35 16.54 6.72 1.27
N HIS A 36 16.25 6.75 -0.03
CA HIS A 36 17.07 7.43 -1.04
C HIS A 36 16.98 8.97 -1.02
N GLN A 37 15.98 9.58 -0.37
CA GLN A 37 15.91 11.05 -0.19
C GLN A 37 16.71 11.57 1.03
N ARG A 38 17.39 10.70 1.79
CA ARG A 38 18.19 11.07 2.97
C ARG A 38 19.69 11.20 2.71
N VAL A 39 20.13 11.18 1.45
CA VAL A 39 21.57 11.04 1.14
C VAL A 39 22.38 12.34 1.23
N HIS A 40 21.78 13.54 1.32
CA HIS A 40 22.57 14.77 1.52
C HIS A 40 21.96 15.75 2.53
N ARG A 41 22.42 15.65 3.79
CA ARG A 41 22.60 16.84 4.63
C ARG A 41 23.89 16.66 5.43
N PRO A 42 24.89 17.56 5.29
CA PRO A 42 26.06 17.48 6.13
C PRO A 42 25.60 17.71 7.57
N ARG A 43 25.85 16.75 8.45
CA ARG A 43 25.83 16.98 9.89
C ARG A 43 27.12 17.72 10.24
N SER A 44 27.15 19.01 9.96
CA SER A 44 28.15 19.90 10.52
C SER A 44 27.77 20.22 11.97
N GLY A 45 28.69 19.95 12.90
CA GLY A 45 28.62 20.43 14.28
C GLY A 45 28.78 19.36 15.35
N ASP A 46 30.02 18.86 15.47
CA ASP A 46 30.78 18.70 16.71
C ASP A 46 29.98 18.53 18.04
N ARG A 47 30.14 17.36 18.65
CA ARG A 47 30.44 17.10 20.08
C ARG A 47 29.88 15.75 20.50
N SER A 48 30.76 14.76 20.48
CA SER A 48 31.01 13.89 21.64
C SER A 48 30.05 14.14 22.83
N LYS A 49 28.88 13.49 22.81
CA LYS A 49 27.95 13.48 23.94
C LYS A 49 28.33 12.35 24.89
N SER A 50 29.42 12.57 25.60
CA SER A 50 29.45 12.22 27.03
C SER A 50 28.16 12.75 27.66
N LYS A 51 27.56 11.98 28.57
CA LYS A 51 26.31 12.31 29.28
C LYS A 51 26.46 13.64 30.06
N LYS A 52 26.43 14.78 29.38
CA LYS A 52 26.38 16.10 30.01
C LYS A 52 24.99 16.25 30.58
N LEU A 53 24.91 16.38 31.90
CA LEU A 53 23.71 16.82 32.59
C LEU A 53 23.23 18.11 31.92
N VAL A 54 22.08 18.03 31.25
CA VAL A 54 21.50 19.17 30.54
C VAL A 54 20.67 19.95 31.53
N ASP A 55 21.04 21.21 31.78
CA ASP A 55 20.21 22.13 32.54
C ASP A 55 18.89 22.38 31.79
N LYS A 56 17.78 21.99 32.41
CA LYS A 56 16.43 22.07 31.84
C LYS A 56 15.86 23.48 31.87
N SER A 57 16.37 24.36 32.74
CA SER A 57 15.94 25.77 32.82
C SER A 57 16.64 26.66 31.78
N SER A 58 17.75 26.19 31.20
CA SER A 58 18.48 26.96 30.19
C SER A 58 17.61 27.32 28.98
N VAL A 59 17.74 28.57 28.53
CA VAL A 59 17.08 29.09 27.32
C VAL A 59 17.43 28.25 26.08
N GLU A 60 18.68 27.77 25.99
CA GLU A 60 19.16 26.92 24.89
C GLU A 60 18.40 25.58 24.85
N TYR A 61 18.18 24.95 26.01
CA TYR A 61 17.40 23.73 26.12
C TYR A 61 15.95 23.95 25.69
N ARG A 62 15.29 25.00 26.20
CA ARG A 62 13.90 25.31 25.86
C ARG A 62 13.71 25.49 24.36
N LEU A 63 14.58 26.28 23.71
CA LEU A 63 14.51 26.53 22.27
C LEU A 63 14.75 25.24 21.46
N ARG A 64 15.66 24.37 21.90
CA ARG A 64 15.90 23.06 21.27
C ARG A 64 14.68 22.15 21.39
N ARG A 65 14.02 22.13 22.55
CA ARG A 65 12.78 21.36 22.78
C ARG A 65 11.62 21.90 21.96
N GLU A 66 11.46 23.21 21.89
CA GLU A 66 10.44 23.86 21.08
C GLU A 66 10.59 23.49 19.59
N ARG A 67 11.80 23.62 19.03
CA ARG A 67 12.11 23.18 17.67
C ARG A 67 11.82 21.70 17.45
N ASN A 68 12.19 20.83 18.40
CA ASN A 68 11.92 19.41 18.29
C ASN A 68 10.40 19.12 18.32
N ASN A 69 9.64 19.79 19.18
CA ASN A 69 8.20 19.63 19.24
C ASN A 69 7.54 20.02 17.91
N VAL A 70 7.98 21.11 17.27
CA VAL A 70 7.53 21.49 15.92
C VAL A 70 7.88 20.39 14.90
N ALA A 71 9.12 19.89 14.92
CA ALA A 71 9.56 18.84 14.00
C ALA A 71 8.77 17.53 14.18
N VAL A 72 8.45 17.18 15.42
CA VAL A 72 7.62 16.00 15.74
C VAL A 72 6.21 16.17 15.17
N ARG A 73 5.56 17.31 15.42
CA ARG A 73 4.23 17.59 14.83
C ARG A 73 4.26 17.47 13.31
N LYS A 74 5.20 18.17 12.66
CA LYS A 74 5.40 18.11 11.20
C LYS A 74 5.62 16.68 10.70
N SER A 75 6.43 15.88 11.41
CA SER A 75 6.67 14.47 11.04
C SER A 75 5.42 13.61 11.17
N ARG A 76 4.60 13.83 12.21
CA ARG A 76 3.34 13.12 12.42
C ARG A 76 2.34 13.47 11.33
N ASP A 77 2.16 14.75 11.02
CA ASP A 77 1.21 15.19 9.99
C ASP A 77 1.63 14.70 8.61
N LYS A 78 2.93 14.72 8.30
CA LYS A 78 3.44 14.10 7.06
C LYS A 78 3.15 12.60 7.01
N ALA A 79 3.24 11.88 8.13
CA ALA A 79 2.94 10.45 8.17
C ALA A 79 1.44 10.17 7.98
N LYS A 80 0.58 10.98 8.61
CA LYS A 80 -0.87 10.91 8.43
C LYS A 80 -1.25 11.13 6.97
N LEU A 81 -0.69 12.17 6.34
CA LEU A 81 -0.94 12.48 4.93
C LEU A 81 -0.52 11.32 4.02
N ARG A 82 0.70 10.78 4.19
CA ARG A 82 1.17 9.62 3.42
C ARG A 82 0.26 8.40 3.55
N ASN A 83 -0.25 8.14 4.76
CA ASN A 83 -1.16 7.02 4.98
C ASN A 83 -2.49 7.25 4.26
N ALA A 84 -3.04 8.47 4.31
CA ALA A 84 -4.26 8.83 3.59
C ALA A 84 -4.08 8.74 2.07
N GLU A 85 -2.97 9.26 1.52
CA GLU A 85 -2.62 9.14 0.11
C GLU A 85 -2.51 7.68 -0.33
N THR A 86 -1.94 6.83 0.51
CA THR A 86 -1.82 5.39 0.22
C THR A 86 -3.17 4.71 0.21
N GLN A 87 -4.05 5.02 1.17
CA GLN A 87 -5.43 4.52 1.17
C GLN A 87 -6.19 4.95 -0.08
N GLN A 88 -6.07 6.23 -0.47
CA GLN A 88 -6.65 6.75 -1.70
C GLN A 88 -6.10 6.00 -2.92
N LYS A 89 -4.78 5.73 -2.96
CA LYS A 89 -4.18 5.04 -4.10
C LYS A 89 -4.65 3.59 -4.22
N VAL A 90 -4.89 2.91 -3.11
CA VAL A 90 -5.46 1.56 -3.12
C VAL A 90 -6.86 1.57 -3.77
N VAL A 91 -7.70 2.54 -3.42
CA VAL A 91 -9.05 2.68 -4.00
C VAL A 91 -8.97 2.97 -5.50
N GLU A 92 -8.12 3.91 -5.91
CA GLU A 92 -7.91 4.22 -7.34
C GLU A 92 -7.46 2.99 -8.12
N LEU A 93 -6.43 2.29 -7.63
CA LEU A 93 -5.90 1.11 -8.30
C LEU A 93 -6.92 -0.03 -8.35
N ALA A 94 -7.75 -0.20 -7.32
CA ALA A 94 -8.82 -1.19 -7.33
C ALA A 94 -9.86 -0.90 -8.41
N SER A 95 -10.31 0.37 -8.51
CA SER A 95 -11.23 0.83 -9.55
C SER A 95 -10.64 0.64 -10.96
N ASP A 96 -9.39 1.04 -11.15
CA ASP A 96 -8.70 0.84 -12.44
C ASP A 96 -8.54 -0.64 -12.78
N ASN A 97 -8.24 -1.49 -11.80
CA ASN A 97 -8.11 -2.93 -12.03
C ASN A 97 -9.45 -3.53 -12.48
N GLU A 98 -10.56 -3.14 -11.86
CA GLU A 98 -11.90 -3.58 -12.27
C GLU A 98 -12.22 -3.13 -13.70
N ARG A 99 -11.96 -1.86 -14.03
CA ARG A 99 -12.14 -1.32 -15.38
C ARG A 99 -11.34 -2.10 -16.42
N LEU A 100 -10.07 -2.40 -16.11
CA LEU A 100 -9.20 -3.18 -16.99
C LEU A 100 -9.70 -4.62 -17.15
N ARG A 101 -10.14 -5.27 -16.07
CA ARG A 101 -10.75 -6.61 -16.13
C ARG A 101 -11.97 -6.65 -17.04
N LYS A 102 -12.87 -5.67 -16.92
CA LYS A 102 -14.04 -5.52 -17.83
C LYS A 102 -13.61 -5.35 -19.28
N ARG A 103 -12.56 -4.57 -19.54
CA ARG A 103 -12.04 -4.37 -20.90
C ARG A 103 -11.45 -5.66 -21.49
N VAL A 104 -10.68 -6.39 -20.69
CA VAL A 104 -10.14 -7.70 -21.08
C VAL A 104 -11.28 -8.68 -21.38
N GLU A 105 -12.24 -8.81 -20.48
CA GLU A 105 -13.38 -9.70 -20.65
C GLU A 105 -14.17 -9.38 -21.93
N HIS A 106 -14.45 -8.11 -22.18
CA HIS A 106 -15.14 -7.67 -23.39
C HIS A 106 -14.36 -8.05 -24.66
N LEU A 107 -13.07 -7.74 -24.72
CA LEU A 107 -12.23 -8.10 -25.87
C LEU A 107 -12.12 -9.63 -26.04
N THR A 108 -12.06 -10.38 -24.95
CA THR A 108 -12.07 -11.86 -24.99
C THR A 108 -13.35 -12.37 -25.63
N ARG A 109 -14.53 -11.84 -25.26
CA ARG A 109 -15.82 -12.21 -25.87
C ARG A 109 -15.89 -11.84 -27.35
N GLU A 110 -15.36 -10.68 -27.73
CA GLU A 110 -15.28 -10.28 -29.15
C GLU A 110 -14.41 -11.26 -29.95
N LEU A 111 -13.25 -11.65 -29.42
CA LEU A 111 -12.38 -12.64 -30.06
C LEU A 111 -13.01 -14.02 -30.14
N GLU A 112 -13.73 -14.45 -29.10
CA GLU A 112 -14.46 -15.72 -29.10
C GLU A 112 -15.59 -15.71 -30.14
N THR A 113 -16.31 -14.59 -30.25
CA THR A 113 -17.35 -14.41 -31.26
C THR A 113 -16.76 -14.52 -32.67
N LEU A 114 -15.68 -13.79 -32.94
CA LEU A 114 -14.98 -13.87 -34.22
C LEU A 114 -14.49 -15.30 -34.50
N ARG A 115 -13.82 -15.95 -33.54
CA ARG A 115 -13.37 -17.35 -33.67
C ARG A 115 -14.53 -18.31 -33.92
N GLY A 116 -15.68 -18.09 -33.27
CA GLY A 116 -16.90 -18.86 -33.47
C GLY A 116 -17.40 -18.75 -34.91
N ILE A 117 -17.43 -17.55 -35.46
CA ILE A 117 -17.78 -17.30 -36.87
C ILE A 117 -16.80 -18.05 -37.78
N PHE A 118 -15.49 -17.93 -37.53
CA PHE A 118 -14.47 -18.63 -38.32
C PHE A 118 -14.60 -20.15 -38.33
N ARG A 119 -15.02 -20.76 -37.22
CA ARG A 119 -15.23 -22.21 -37.13
C ARG A 119 -16.46 -22.73 -37.87
N GLN A 120 -17.45 -21.88 -38.13
CA GLN A 120 -18.67 -22.25 -38.84
C GLN A 120 -18.53 -22.14 -40.37
N LEU A 121 -17.50 -21.44 -40.85
CA LEU A 121 -17.20 -21.32 -42.27
C LEU A 121 -16.49 -22.59 -42.77
N PRO A 122 -16.90 -23.19 -43.91
CA PRO A 122 -16.19 -24.32 -44.50
C PRO A 122 -14.72 -24.00 -44.77
N ASP A 123 -13.84 -24.96 -44.52
CA ASP A 123 -12.38 -24.86 -44.70
C ASP A 123 -12.04 -24.52 -46.16
N GLY A 124 -11.99 -23.22 -46.49
CA GLY A 124 -11.62 -22.73 -47.82
C GLY A 124 -12.33 -21.47 -48.30
N SER A 125 -13.50 -21.10 -47.76
CA SER A 125 -14.25 -19.94 -48.26
C SER A 125 -13.66 -18.59 -47.84
N PHE A 126 -13.03 -18.52 -46.66
CA PHE A 126 -12.52 -17.25 -46.13
C PHE A 126 -11.11 -16.89 -46.61
N ALA A 127 -10.20 -17.88 -46.71
CA ALA A 127 -8.85 -17.67 -47.23
C ALA A 127 -8.87 -17.10 -48.66
N LYS A 128 -9.91 -17.44 -49.44
CA LYS A 128 -10.15 -16.91 -50.78
C LYS A 128 -10.68 -15.47 -50.81
N ALA A 129 -11.37 -15.02 -49.75
CA ALA A 129 -11.92 -13.66 -49.64
C ALA A 129 -10.90 -12.65 -49.09
N VAL A 130 -10.04 -13.05 -48.14
CA VAL A 130 -8.95 -12.21 -47.62
C VAL A 130 -7.68 -12.25 -48.48
N GLY A 131 -7.41 -13.38 -49.15
CA GLY A 131 -6.25 -13.53 -50.06
C GLY A 131 -6.44 -12.88 -51.43
N GLY A 132 -7.60 -12.28 -51.72
CA GLY A 132 -7.89 -11.55 -52.96
C GLY A 132 -7.54 -10.06 -52.93
N CYS A 133 -6.99 -9.56 -51.81
CA CYS A 133 -6.47 -8.21 -51.69
C CYS A 133 -4.93 -8.24 -51.76
N ALA A 134 -4.40 -8.56 -52.93
CA ALA A 134 -3.00 -8.34 -53.31
C ALA A 134 -2.95 -7.98 -54.80
#